data_AF-A0A2V2PYZ0-F1
#
_entry.id   AF-A0A2V2PYZ0-F1
#
_cell.length_a   1.000
_cell.length_b   1.000
_cell.length_c   1.000
_cell.angle_alpha   90.00
_cell.angle_beta   90.00
_cell.angle_gamma   90.00
#
_symmetry.space_group_name_H-M   'P 1'
#
loop_
_entity.id
_entity.type
_entity.pdbx_description
1 polymer ?
#
loop_
_entity_poly.entity_id
_entity_poly.type
_entity_poly.pdbx_seq_one_letter_code
_entity_poly.pdbx_strand_id
1 'polypeptide(L)'
;GASPGDRVRLRAGGVPRTFTVVGVADGREAVYFTAGEARRLSGHPGTVDAIGLLAEPGVNKAELQARVRDALDRARVRDSRAEARAADDATALRVYTGDDRGSAEQLAAAPARSALLALCGAVAGTVVMIAVLVIASLVAQALRQRAGELALLRAVGAAPGQLRAAVGREVLRVSVGPALLGAVASIPACFGLLGLLRSGDALPPGFEPATPAWLFAAVLVTAGLTVGIARLAAFLGCEPIARARPAAALGTTAAEP
;
A
#
# COMPACT_ATOMS: atom_id res chain seq x y z
N GLY A 1 10.29 -20.54 29.85
CA GLY A 1 9.24 -19.55 30.16
C GLY A 1 9.15 -19.38 31.66
N ALA A 2 8.58 -18.26 32.13
CA ALA A 2 8.30 -18.07 33.56
C ALA A 2 7.14 -18.98 33.99
N SER A 3 7.17 -19.46 35.22
CA SER A 3 6.15 -20.32 35.83
C SER A 3 5.36 -19.58 36.90
N PRO A 4 4.13 -20.02 37.21
CA PRO A 4 3.40 -19.48 38.36
C PRO A 4 4.25 -19.55 39.64
N GLY A 5 4.33 -18.46 40.38
CA GLY A 5 5.20 -18.28 41.55
C GLY A 5 6.49 -17.52 41.28
N ASP A 6 6.94 -17.44 40.02
CA ASP A 6 8.16 -16.73 39.66
C ASP A 6 8.02 -15.21 39.88
N ARG A 7 9.15 -14.56 40.19
CA ARG A 7 9.23 -13.09 40.27
C ARG A 7 9.86 -12.53 39.00
N VAL A 8 9.12 -11.67 38.31
CA VAL A 8 9.56 -11.04 37.05
C VAL A 8 9.69 -9.54 37.26
N ARG A 9 10.75 -8.94 36.70
CA ARG A 9 10.95 -7.49 36.73
C ARG A 9 10.42 -6.89 35.43
N LEU A 10 9.40 -6.05 35.53
CA LEU A 10 8.77 -5.37 34.40
C LEU A 10 8.87 -3.87 34.59
N ARG A 11 9.03 -3.11 33.49
CA ARG A 11 8.96 -1.65 33.54
C ARG A 11 7.52 -1.23 33.23
N ALA A 12 6.87 -0.59 34.20
CA ALA A 12 5.53 -0.01 34.03
C ALA A 12 5.62 1.49 34.32
N GLY A 13 5.16 2.32 33.38
CA GLY A 13 5.31 3.79 33.48
C GLY A 13 6.78 4.25 33.56
N GLY A 14 7.69 3.54 32.89
CA GLY A 14 9.14 3.85 32.89
C GLY A 14 9.92 3.35 34.12
N VAL A 15 9.23 2.98 35.19
CA VAL A 15 9.83 2.53 36.47
C VAL A 15 9.88 1.00 36.53
N PRO A 16 11.05 0.39 36.81
CA PRO A 16 11.15 -1.04 37.02
C PRO A 16 10.45 -1.45 38.33
N ARG A 17 9.55 -2.42 38.26
CA ARG A 17 8.84 -3.02 39.38
C ARG A 17 8.89 -4.54 39.28
N THR A 18 8.84 -5.22 40.42
CA THR A 18 8.81 -6.69 40.48
C THR A 18 7.38 -7.16 40.69
N PHE A 19 6.96 -8.14 39.88
CA PHE A 19 5.65 -8.77 39.94
C PHE A 19 5.81 -10.28 40.11
N THR A 20 4.81 -10.92 40.74
CA THR A 20 4.74 -12.37 40.84
C THR A 20 3.85 -12.91 39.74
N VAL A 21 4.31 -13.93 39.02
CA VAL A 21 3.50 -14.64 38.02
C VAL A 21 2.44 -15.45 38.75
N VAL A 22 1.16 -15.20 38.46
CA VAL A 22 0.04 -15.96 39.05
C VAL A 22 -0.52 -17.02 38.11
N GLY A 23 -0.14 -16.97 36.83
CA GLY A 23 -0.60 -17.88 35.80
C GLY A 23 0.13 -17.62 34.49
N VAL A 24 0.13 -18.64 33.63
CA VAL A 24 0.61 -18.55 32.25
C VAL A 24 -0.59 -18.90 31.37
N ALA A 25 -0.84 -18.08 30.37
CA ALA A 25 -1.90 -18.31 29.40
C ALA A 25 -1.26 -18.54 28.03
N ASP A 26 -1.81 -19.49 27.28
CA ASP A 26 -1.46 -19.65 25.87
C ASP A 26 -2.05 -18.49 25.07
N GLY A 27 -1.20 -17.74 24.36
CA GLY A 27 -1.63 -16.53 23.67
C GLY A 27 -0.48 -15.69 23.12
N ARG A 28 -0.77 -14.43 22.78
CA ARG A 28 0.23 -13.47 22.29
C ARG A 28 1.27 -13.21 23.38
N GLU A 29 2.49 -12.84 23.00
CA GLU A 29 3.53 -12.38 23.93
C GLU A 29 3.10 -11.07 24.60
N ALA A 30 2.35 -11.19 25.69
CA ALA A 30 1.80 -10.08 26.44
C ALA A 30 1.80 -10.42 27.93
N VAL A 31 1.92 -9.39 28.76
CA VAL A 31 1.74 -9.50 30.21
C VAL A 31 0.38 -8.95 30.58
N TYR A 32 -0.41 -9.76 31.26
CA TYR A 32 -1.73 -9.38 31.76
C TYR A 32 -1.65 -9.06 33.26
N PHE A 33 -2.35 -8.00 33.66
CA PHE A 33 -2.48 -7.60 35.05
C PHE A 33 -3.92 -7.79 35.51
N THR A 34 -4.12 -7.98 36.81
CA THR A 34 -5.45 -7.95 37.39
C THR A 34 -6.10 -6.58 37.18
N ALA A 35 -7.43 -6.53 37.11
CA ALA A 35 -8.15 -5.29 36.79
C ALA A 35 -7.86 -4.12 37.75
N GLY A 36 -7.52 -4.42 39.01
CA GLY A 36 -7.10 -3.41 39.99
C GLY A 36 -5.69 -2.89 39.72
N GLU A 37 -4.75 -3.79 39.44
CA GLU A 37 -3.36 -3.43 39.14
C GLU A 37 -3.25 -2.67 37.81
N ALA A 38 -3.96 -3.12 36.78
CA ALA A 38 -4.00 -2.44 35.48
C ALA A 38 -4.49 -0.98 35.61
N ARG A 39 -5.53 -0.73 36.40
CA ARG A 39 -6.03 0.63 36.69
C ARG A 39 -5.04 1.49 37.47
N ARG A 40 -4.26 0.88 38.37
CA ARG A 40 -3.20 1.59 39.10
C ARG A 40 -2.04 1.96 38.17
N LEU A 41 -1.68 1.06 37.25
CA LEU A 41 -0.58 1.25 36.31
C LEU A 41 -0.93 2.14 35.12
N SER A 42 -2.22 2.29 34.77
CA SER A 42 -2.66 3.14 33.65
C SER A 42 -2.40 4.64 33.87
N GLY A 43 -2.21 5.07 35.12
CA GLY A 43 -1.90 6.46 35.47
C GLY A 43 -3.05 7.45 35.33
N HIS A 44 -4.26 6.99 34.97
CA HIS A 44 -5.45 7.83 34.79
C HIS A 44 -6.63 7.22 35.57
N PRO A 45 -6.78 7.57 36.87
CA PRO A 45 -7.84 7.00 37.71
C PRO A 45 -9.21 7.45 37.23
N GLY A 46 -10.14 6.49 37.08
CA GLY A 46 -11.52 6.75 36.66
C GLY A 46 -11.76 6.77 35.15
N THR A 47 -10.71 6.62 34.32
CA THR A 47 -10.82 6.54 32.87
C THR A 47 -10.26 5.22 32.34
N VAL A 48 -10.66 4.86 31.12
CA VAL A 48 -10.16 3.69 30.40
C VAL A 48 -9.71 4.11 29.02
N ASP A 49 -8.57 3.58 28.56
CA ASP A 49 -8.03 3.90 27.23
C ASP A 49 -8.75 3.14 26.11
N ALA A 50 -9.31 1.96 26.40
CA ALA A 50 -10.07 1.16 25.45
C ALA A 50 -11.11 0.28 26.16
N ILE A 51 -12.23 0.02 25.48
CA ILE A 51 -13.27 -0.92 25.91
C ILE A 51 -13.37 -2.03 24.86
N GLY A 52 -13.07 -3.27 25.27
CA GLY A 52 -13.28 -4.45 24.45
C GLY A 52 -14.74 -4.91 24.56
N LEU A 53 -15.40 -5.10 23.42
CA LEU A 53 -16.75 -5.65 23.35
C LEU A 53 -16.69 -7.07 22.78
N LEU A 54 -17.20 -8.04 23.53
CA LEU A 54 -17.36 -9.41 23.07
C LEU A 54 -18.82 -9.63 22.69
N ALA A 55 -19.06 -9.98 21.43
CA ALA A 55 -20.39 -10.25 20.93
C ALA A 55 -20.77 -11.72 21.17
N GLU A 56 -22.06 -11.99 21.31
CA GLU A 56 -22.57 -13.35 21.25
C GLU A 56 -22.30 -13.99 19.88
N PRO A 57 -22.14 -15.32 19.80
CA PRO A 57 -21.96 -16.02 18.53
C PRO A 57 -23.09 -15.70 17.55
N GLY A 58 -22.74 -15.37 16.29
CA GLY A 58 -23.71 -15.10 15.22
C GLY A 58 -24.04 -13.63 14.98
N VAL A 59 -23.59 -12.71 15.85
CA VAL A 59 -23.79 -11.27 15.63
C VAL A 59 -22.86 -10.75 14.53
N ASN A 60 -23.41 -10.06 13.52
CA ASN A 60 -22.62 -9.45 12.46
C ASN A 60 -21.79 -8.27 13.00
N LYS A 61 -20.50 -8.20 12.61
CA LYS A 61 -19.57 -7.15 13.07
C LYS A 61 -20.03 -5.74 12.70
N ALA A 62 -20.54 -5.53 11.48
CA ALA A 62 -21.00 -4.23 11.01
C ALA A 62 -22.28 -3.80 11.74
N GLU A 63 -23.18 -4.75 11.99
CA GLU A 63 -24.38 -4.51 12.77
C GLU A 63 -24.05 -4.14 14.22
N LEU A 64 -23.13 -4.87 14.86
CA LEU A 64 -22.65 -4.55 16.20
C LEU A 64 -22.00 -3.15 16.23
N GLN A 65 -21.17 -2.82 15.25
CA GLN A 65 -20.53 -1.52 15.16
C GLN A 65 -21.57 -0.39 15.10
N ALA A 66 -22.61 -0.55 14.27
CA ALA A 66 -23.69 0.41 14.15
C ALA A 66 -24.48 0.56 15.46
N ARG A 67 -24.82 -0.57 16.12
CA ARG A 67 -25.53 -0.57 17.42
C ARG A 67 -24.72 0.11 18.51
N VAL A 68 -23.42 -0.13 18.56
CA VAL A 68 -22.51 0.50 19.54
C VAL A 68 -22.39 1.99 19.27
N ARG A 69 -22.25 2.39 18.00
CA ARG A 69 -22.20 3.81 17.60
C ARG A 69 -23.46 4.55 18.07
N ASP A 70 -24.63 4.00 17.76
CA ASP A 70 -25.92 4.58 18.15
C ASP A 70 -26.09 4.63 19.68
N ALA A 71 -25.63 3.62 20.41
CA ALA A 71 -25.63 3.64 21.87
C ALA A 71 -24.72 4.73 22.45
N LEU A 72 -23.52 4.92 21.87
CA LEU A 72 -22.58 5.97 22.28
C LEU A 72 -23.15 7.38 22.01
N ASP A 73 -23.78 7.57 20.86
CA ASP A 73 -24.38 8.84 20.46
C ASP A 73 -25.57 9.20 21.38
N ARG A 74 -26.43 8.22 21.71
CA ARG A 74 -27.53 8.39 22.68
C ARG A 74 -27.04 8.70 24.09
N ALA A 75 -25.99 8.01 24.53
CA ALA A 75 -25.40 8.22 25.86
C ALA A 75 -24.54 9.50 25.95
N ARG A 76 -24.27 10.17 24.81
CA ARG A 76 -23.44 11.39 24.72
C ARG A 76 -22.10 11.25 25.45
N VAL A 77 -21.50 10.06 25.39
CA VAL A 77 -20.23 9.78 26.07
C VAL A 77 -19.11 10.59 25.41
N ARG A 78 -18.29 11.25 26.22
CA ARG A 78 -17.21 12.13 25.76
C ARG A 78 -15.85 11.61 26.18
N ASP A 79 -14.83 11.91 25.38
CA ASP A 79 -13.45 11.65 25.73
C ASP A 79 -13.01 12.57 26.89
N SER A 80 -12.47 11.97 27.94
CA SER A 80 -12.01 12.67 29.14
C SER A 80 -10.78 13.56 28.93
N ARG A 81 -10.03 13.42 27.83
CA ARG A 81 -8.77 14.17 27.58
C ARG A 81 -8.95 15.46 26.76
N ALA A 82 -10.17 15.79 26.34
CA ALA A 82 -10.44 16.91 25.44
C ALA A 82 -10.70 18.24 26.19
N GLU A 83 -9.68 18.85 26.82
CA GLU A 83 -9.85 20.12 27.55
C GLU A 83 -9.91 21.38 26.67
N ALA A 84 -9.52 21.34 25.39
CA ALA A 84 -9.69 22.49 24.49
C ALA A 84 -9.80 22.03 23.03
N ARG A 85 -10.87 22.38 22.31
CA ARG A 85 -10.92 22.20 20.86
C ARG A 85 -11.68 23.29 20.11
N ALA A 86 -11.14 23.60 18.93
CA ALA A 86 -11.74 24.40 17.87
C ALA A 86 -13.05 23.76 17.38
N ALA A 87 -13.97 24.61 16.89
CA ALA A 87 -15.38 24.29 16.66
C ALA A 87 -15.69 23.19 15.61
N ASP A 88 -14.69 22.68 14.88
CA ASP A 88 -14.85 21.77 13.74
C ASP A 88 -14.34 20.32 13.97
N ASP A 89 -13.89 19.96 15.17
CA ASP A 89 -13.33 18.63 15.44
C ASP A 89 -14.36 17.67 16.08
N ALA A 90 -15.15 17.00 15.23
CA ALA A 90 -16.18 16.02 15.58
C ALA A 90 -15.61 14.64 15.99
N THR A 91 -14.65 14.59 16.91
CA THR A 91 -14.08 13.30 17.35
C THR A 91 -14.99 12.61 18.39
N ALA A 92 -16.03 11.94 17.91
CA ALA A 92 -16.77 10.94 18.68
C ALA A 92 -15.85 9.75 19.05
N LEU A 93 -16.16 9.05 20.14
CA LEU A 93 -15.48 7.80 20.53
C LEU A 93 -15.39 6.86 19.32
N ARG A 94 -14.21 6.34 18.98
CA ARG A 94 -14.01 5.53 17.78
C ARG A 94 -14.32 4.06 18.07
N VAL A 95 -15.14 3.44 17.21
CA VAL A 95 -15.46 2.01 17.30
C VAL A 95 -14.67 1.28 16.22
N TYR A 96 -13.67 0.51 16.64
CA TYR A 96 -12.82 -0.29 15.75
C TYR A 96 -13.30 -1.74 15.72
N THR A 97 -13.38 -2.32 14.51
CA THR A 97 -13.78 -3.71 14.30
C THR A 97 -12.82 -4.41 13.33
N GLY A 98 -12.72 -5.74 13.41
CA GLY A 98 -11.87 -6.50 12.48
C GLY A 98 -10.39 -6.13 12.63
N ASP A 99 -9.75 -5.80 11.51
CA ASP A 99 -8.31 -5.49 11.41
C ASP A 99 -7.97 -4.13 12.03
N ASP A 100 -8.95 -3.21 12.10
CA ASP A 100 -8.75 -1.88 12.66
C ASP A 100 -8.54 -1.88 14.18
N ARG A 101 -8.83 -3.01 14.86
CA ARG A 101 -8.63 -3.17 16.31
C ARG A 101 -7.16 -3.01 16.71
N GLY A 102 -6.22 -3.40 15.84
CA GLY A 102 -4.79 -3.24 16.09
C GLY A 102 -4.37 -1.78 16.28
N SER A 103 -5.10 -0.85 15.66
CA SER A 103 -4.86 0.60 15.81
C SER A 103 -5.13 1.10 17.23
N ALA A 104 -6.04 0.45 17.97
CA ALA A 104 -6.33 0.78 19.36
C ALA A 104 -5.35 0.10 20.33
N GLU A 105 -4.83 -1.08 19.98
CA GLU A 105 -3.87 -1.83 20.80
C GLU A 105 -2.45 -1.26 20.74
N GLN A 106 -2.05 -0.65 19.60
CA GLN A 106 -0.69 -0.14 19.38
C GLN A 106 -0.70 1.33 18.91
N LEU A 107 -1.04 2.23 19.82
CA LEU A 107 -1.04 3.69 19.60
C LEU A 107 0.33 4.21 19.13
N ALA A 108 1.44 3.64 19.65
CA ALA A 108 2.80 4.02 19.26
C ALA A 108 3.23 3.51 17.87
N ALA A 109 2.53 2.50 17.31
CA ALA A 109 2.85 1.98 15.98
C ALA A 109 2.28 2.84 14.84
N ALA A 110 1.27 3.66 15.11
CA ALA A 110 0.63 4.52 14.11
C ALA A 110 1.61 5.50 13.42
N PRO A 111 2.42 6.31 14.14
CA PRO A 111 3.38 7.21 13.49
C PRO A 111 4.52 6.46 12.77
N ALA A 112 4.97 5.32 13.30
CA ALA A 112 5.97 4.48 12.65
C ALA A 112 5.45 3.89 11.33
N ARG A 113 4.18 3.47 11.30
CA ARG A 113 3.51 2.97 10.09
C ARG A 113 3.45 4.02 8.99
N SER A 114 3.07 5.26 9.30
CA SER A 114 3.00 6.32 8.28
C SER A 114 4.38 6.64 7.69
N ALA A 115 5.43 6.65 8.51
CA ALA A 115 6.79 6.89 8.03
C ALA A 115 7.28 5.76 7.10
N LEU A 116 7.02 4.50 7.47
CA LEU A 116 7.36 3.34 6.64
C LEU A 116 6.59 3.35 5.31
N LEU A 117 5.29 3.65 5.34
CA LEU A 117 4.48 3.79 4.13
C LEU A 117 4.98 4.91 3.23
N ALA A 118 5.38 6.05 3.80
CA ALA A 118 5.97 7.16 3.05
C ALA A 118 7.30 6.76 2.40
N LEU A 119 8.16 6.03 3.11
CA LEU A 119 9.43 5.53 2.58
C LEU A 119 9.20 4.53 1.44
N CYS A 120 8.32 3.54 1.64
CA CYS A 120 7.94 2.59 0.60
C CYS A 120 7.33 3.30 -0.62
N GLY A 121 6.49 4.31 -0.39
CA GLY A 121 5.90 5.15 -1.44
C GLY A 121 6.95 5.92 -2.23
N ALA A 122 7.95 6.51 -1.55
CA ALA A 122 9.04 7.22 -2.20
C ALA A 122 9.91 6.29 -3.06
N VAL A 123 10.25 5.10 -2.54
CA VAL A 123 10.99 4.08 -3.29
C VAL A 123 10.18 3.60 -4.51
N ALA A 124 8.91 3.26 -4.31
CA ALA A 124 8.03 2.83 -5.39
C ALA A 124 7.88 3.91 -6.48
N GLY A 125 7.68 5.17 -6.07
CA GLY A 125 7.62 6.31 -7.00
C GLY A 125 8.91 6.48 -7.80
N THR A 126 10.06 6.31 -7.17
CA THR A 126 11.38 6.36 -7.83
C THR A 126 11.52 5.25 -8.87
N VAL A 127 11.14 4.02 -8.52
CA VAL A 127 11.16 2.87 -9.45
C VAL A 127 10.25 3.11 -10.64
N VAL A 128 9.04 3.64 -10.41
CA VAL A 128 8.09 3.99 -11.49
C VAL A 128 8.68 5.06 -12.41
N MET A 129 9.28 6.12 -11.85
CA MET A 129 9.94 7.17 -12.64
C MET A 129 11.05 6.61 -13.53
N ILE A 130 11.92 5.75 -12.98
CA ILE A 130 12.97 5.08 -13.74
C ILE A 130 12.36 4.20 -14.84
N ALA A 131 11.33 3.42 -14.52
CA ALA A 131 10.66 2.55 -15.49
C ALA A 131 10.06 3.36 -16.66
N VAL A 132 9.39 4.48 -16.38
CA VAL A 132 8.84 5.38 -17.41
C VAL A 132 9.96 5.90 -18.32
N LEU A 133 11.08 6.35 -17.75
CA LEU A 133 12.21 6.87 -18.53
C LEU A 133 12.82 5.79 -19.43
N VAL A 134 13.00 4.57 -18.91
CA VAL A 134 13.52 3.43 -19.67
C VAL A 134 12.56 3.07 -20.81
N ILE A 135 11.26 2.95 -20.52
CA ILE A 135 10.24 2.65 -21.53
C ILE A 135 10.21 3.72 -22.61
N ALA A 136 10.22 5.00 -22.23
CA ALA A 136 10.22 6.11 -23.18
C ALA A 136 11.46 6.08 -24.09
N SER A 137 12.63 5.82 -23.51
CA SER A 137 13.90 5.72 -24.25
C SER A 137 13.91 4.55 -25.23
N LEU A 138 13.42 3.38 -24.80
CA LEU A 138 13.33 2.18 -25.64
C LEU A 138 12.33 2.37 -26.78
N VAL A 139 11.18 2.96 -26.51
CA VAL A 139 10.18 3.25 -27.53
C VAL A 139 10.70 4.28 -28.53
N ALA A 140 11.35 5.35 -28.06
CA ALA A 140 11.98 6.34 -28.94
C ALA A 140 13.06 5.70 -29.83
N GLN A 141 13.86 4.78 -29.27
CA GLN A 141 14.86 4.03 -30.03
C GLN A 141 14.23 3.13 -31.09
N ALA A 142 13.19 2.37 -30.73
CA ALA A 142 12.47 1.51 -31.67
C ALA A 142 11.81 2.31 -32.81
N LEU A 143 11.26 3.49 -32.50
CA LEU A 143 10.69 4.38 -33.51
C LEU A 143 11.75 4.95 -34.46
N ARG A 144 12.95 5.29 -33.97
CA ARG A 144 14.06 5.72 -34.83
C ARG A 144 14.49 4.63 -35.80
N GLN A 145 14.60 3.38 -35.33
CA GLN A 145 14.95 2.24 -36.18
C GLN A 145 13.90 1.99 -37.29
N ARG A 146 12.63 2.32 -37.03
CA ARG A 146 11.52 2.18 -38.00
C ARG A 146 11.13 3.47 -38.71
N ALA A 147 11.92 4.54 -38.56
CA ALA A 147 11.58 5.84 -39.13
C ALA A 147 11.47 5.79 -40.67
N GLY A 148 12.30 4.97 -41.33
CA GLY A 148 12.22 4.75 -42.78
C GLY A 148 10.90 4.13 -43.23
N GLU A 149 10.44 3.08 -42.55
CA GLU A 149 9.15 2.42 -42.84
C GLU A 149 7.98 3.40 -42.66
N LEU A 150 7.98 4.17 -41.56
CA LEU A 150 6.94 5.16 -41.27
C LEU A 150 6.95 6.32 -42.28
N ALA A 151 8.12 6.74 -42.75
CA ALA A 151 8.26 7.77 -43.77
C ALA A 151 7.71 7.28 -45.13
N LEU A 152 7.98 6.02 -45.50
CA LEU A 152 7.42 5.40 -46.72
C LEU A 152 5.89 5.34 -46.67
N LEU A 153 5.31 4.90 -45.54
CA LEU A 153 3.85 4.89 -45.36
C LEU A 153 3.24 6.30 -45.51
N ARG A 154 3.93 7.32 -45.00
CA ARG A 154 3.52 8.72 -45.14
C ARG A 154 3.65 9.21 -46.59
N ALA A 155 4.66 8.77 -47.33
CA ALA A 155 4.84 9.10 -48.74
C ALA A 155 3.72 8.54 -49.63
N VAL A 156 3.16 7.38 -49.26
CA VAL A 156 1.98 6.78 -49.92
C VAL A 156 0.66 7.40 -49.43
N GLY A 157 0.71 8.41 -48.56
CA GLY A 157 -0.46 9.21 -48.16
C GLY A 157 -1.11 8.80 -46.83
N ALA A 158 -0.46 7.95 -46.01
CA ALA A 158 -1.02 7.58 -44.72
C ALA A 158 -1.16 8.79 -43.78
N ALA A 159 -2.35 8.94 -43.18
CA ALA A 159 -2.64 10.04 -42.28
C ALA A 159 -1.87 9.91 -40.95
N PRO A 160 -1.48 11.02 -40.29
CA PRO A 160 -0.74 10.98 -39.03
C PRO A 160 -1.54 10.33 -37.88
N GLY A 161 -2.87 10.30 -37.96
CA GLY A 161 -3.71 9.52 -37.04
C GLY A 161 -3.62 8.01 -37.27
N GLN A 162 -3.51 7.57 -38.54
CA GLN A 162 -3.38 6.16 -38.91
C GLN A 162 -2.02 5.60 -38.46
N LEU A 163 -0.94 6.37 -38.59
CA LEU A 163 0.39 5.98 -38.09
C LEU A 163 0.37 5.80 -36.57
N ARG A 164 -0.15 6.79 -35.82
CA ARG A 164 -0.22 6.69 -34.34
C ARG A 164 -1.09 5.52 -33.88
N ALA A 165 -2.21 5.26 -34.57
CA ALA A 165 -3.07 4.14 -34.26
C ALA A 165 -2.42 2.78 -34.58
N ALA A 166 -1.64 2.69 -35.67
CA ALA A 166 -0.89 1.48 -36.02
C ALA A 166 0.18 1.16 -34.97
N VAL A 167 1.06 2.13 -34.68
CA VAL A 167 2.11 1.99 -33.65
C VAL A 167 1.51 1.69 -32.28
N GLY A 168 0.44 2.41 -31.90
CA GLY A 168 -0.22 2.18 -30.62
C GLY A 168 -0.79 0.77 -30.47
N ARG A 169 -1.25 0.13 -31.56
CA ARG A 169 -1.72 -1.27 -31.55
C ARG A 169 -0.58 -2.26 -31.47
N GLU A 170 0.54 -1.98 -32.13
CA GLU A 170 1.75 -2.81 -32.03
C GLU A 170 2.29 -2.80 -30.59
N VAL A 171 2.45 -1.62 -30.02
CA VAL A 171 2.91 -1.45 -28.63
C VAL A 171 1.98 -2.13 -27.64
N LEU A 172 0.66 -2.06 -27.85
CA LEU A 172 -0.30 -2.78 -27.02
C LEU A 172 -0.05 -4.30 -27.07
N ARG A 173 0.10 -4.89 -28.26
CA ARG A 173 0.36 -6.33 -28.40
C ARG A 173 1.69 -6.75 -27.76
N VAL A 174 2.73 -5.94 -27.92
CA VAL A 174 4.07 -6.23 -27.40
C VAL A 174 4.16 -6.06 -25.87
N SER A 175 3.44 -5.08 -25.30
CA SER A 175 3.53 -4.76 -23.87
C SER A 175 2.62 -5.60 -22.97
N VAL A 176 1.50 -6.11 -23.49
CA VAL A 176 0.54 -6.89 -22.67
C VAL A 176 1.17 -8.16 -22.10
N GLY A 177 1.91 -8.92 -22.90
CA GLY A 177 2.56 -10.15 -22.42
C GLY A 177 3.54 -9.92 -21.26
N PRO A 178 4.56 -9.05 -21.43
CA PRO A 178 5.49 -8.68 -20.36
C PRO A 178 4.80 -8.05 -19.14
N ALA A 179 3.77 -7.22 -19.33
CA ALA A 179 3.03 -6.61 -18.22
C ALA A 179 2.31 -7.67 -17.38
N LEU A 180 1.66 -8.65 -18.03
CA LEU A 180 1.02 -9.77 -17.34
C LEU A 180 2.03 -10.68 -16.66
N LEU A 181 3.16 -10.96 -17.33
CA LEU A 181 4.23 -11.77 -16.75
C LEU A 181 4.80 -11.09 -15.51
N GLY A 182 5.10 -9.80 -15.58
CA GLY A 182 5.56 -9.01 -14.42
C GLY A 182 4.55 -9.00 -13.28
N ALA A 183 3.26 -8.83 -13.59
CA ALA A 183 2.18 -8.93 -12.61
C ALA A 183 2.15 -10.29 -11.90
N VAL A 184 2.16 -11.39 -12.66
CA VAL A 184 2.15 -12.75 -12.11
C VAL A 184 3.42 -13.03 -11.31
N ALA A 185 4.60 -12.63 -11.83
CA ALA A 185 5.89 -12.85 -11.18
C ALA A 185 6.06 -12.04 -9.89
N SER A 186 5.35 -10.91 -9.73
CA SER A 186 5.41 -10.09 -8.52
C SER A 186 4.85 -10.82 -7.28
N ILE A 187 3.88 -11.72 -7.47
CA ILE A 187 3.22 -12.46 -6.39
C ILE A 187 4.20 -13.39 -5.66
N PRO A 188 4.85 -14.37 -6.31
CA PRO A 188 5.82 -15.23 -5.65
C PRO A 188 7.05 -14.45 -5.16
N ALA A 189 7.45 -13.37 -5.83
CA ALA A 189 8.54 -12.51 -5.34
C ALA A 189 8.19 -11.87 -3.98
N CYS A 190 6.96 -11.37 -3.82
CA CYS A 190 6.47 -10.83 -2.56
C CYS A 190 6.44 -11.90 -1.45
N PHE A 191 5.87 -13.08 -1.74
CA PHE A 191 5.83 -14.18 -0.77
C PHE A 191 7.22 -14.73 -0.42
N GLY A 192 8.14 -14.78 -1.38
CA GLY A 192 9.53 -15.17 -1.14
C GLY A 192 10.24 -14.18 -0.22
N LEU A 193 10.05 -12.88 -0.43
CA LEU A 193 10.58 -11.84 0.46
C LEU A 193 9.99 -11.94 1.87
N LEU A 194 8.67 -12.15 1.99
CA LEU A 194 8.02 -12.40 3.28
C LEU A 194 8.58 -13.65 3.98
N GLY A 195 8.87 -14.72 3.23
CA GLY A 195 9.52 -15.92 3.74
C GLY A 195 10.91 -15.63 4.30
N LEU A 196 11.71 -14.85 3.57
CA LEU A 196 13.05 -14.42 4.02
C LEU A 196 12.96 -13.58 5.30
N LEU A 197 12.05 -12.62 5.37
CA LEU A 197 11.84 -11.80 6.57
C LEU A 197 11.40 -12.63 7.77
N ARG A 198 10.54 -13.64 7.56
CA ARG A 198 10.13 -14.58 8.61
C ARG A 198 11.30 -15.43 9.10
N SER A 199 12.15 -15.92 8.19
CA SER A 199 13.31 -16.73 8.58
C SER A 199 14.39 -15.94 9.31
N GLY A 200 14.41 -14.62 9.17
CA GLY A 200 15.36 -13.72 9.84
C GLY A 200 14.84 -13.10 11.14
N ASP A 201 13.74 -13.60 11.72
CA ASP A 201 13.07 -13.05 12.91
C ASP A 201 12.77 -11.52 12.83
N ALA A 202 12.66 -10.99 11.60
CA ALA A 202 12.40 -9.57 11.36
C ALA A 202 10.91 -9.20 11.49
N LEU A 203 10.03 -10.20 11.60
CA LEU A 203 8.59 -10.05 11.73
C LEU A 203 8.11 -10.53 13.12
N PRO A 204 7.18 -9.81 13.77
CA PRO A 204 6.61 -10.26 15.04
C PRO A 204 5.96 -11.66 14.93
N PRO A 205 6.04 -12.48 15.99
CA PRO A 205 5.37 -13.78 16.01
C PRO A 205 3.85 -13.61 15.82
N GLY A 206 3.27 -14.41 14.92
CA GLY A 206 1.87 -14.31 14.54
C GLY A 206 1.53 -13.22 13.52
N PHE A 207 2.52 -12.64 12.84
CA PHE A 207 2.27 -11.75 11.70
C PHE A 207 1.69 -12.52 10.51
N GLU A 208 0.39 -12.33 10.30
CA GLU A 208 -0.31 -12.74 9.10
C GLU A 208 -0.49 -11.53 8.17
N PRO A 209 0.10 -11.55 6.96
CA PRO A 209 -0.13 -10.50 5.98
C PRO A 209 -1.62 -10.46 5.66
N ALA A 210 -2.24 -9.29 5.82
CA ALA A 210 -3.56 -9.07 5.27
C ALA A 210 -3.47 -9.18 3.75
N THR A 211 -4.13 -10.19 3.16
CA THR A 211 -4.23 -10.43 1.72
C THR A 211 -5.64 -10.11 1.21
N PRO A 212 -6.10 -8.86 1.34
CA PRO A 212 -7.43 -8.52 0.91
C PRO A 212 -7.55 -8.71 -0.60
N ALA A 213 -8.72 -9.13 -1.08
CA ALA A 213 -8.93 -9.46 -2.49
C ALA A 213 -8.60 -8.30 -3.45
N TRP A 214 -8.75 -7.04 -3.00
CA TRP A 214 -8.41 -5.85 -3.78
C TRP A 214 -6.91 -5.74 -4.07
N LEU A 215 -6.04 -6.37 -3.28
CA LEU A 215 -4.59 -6.39 -3.51
C LEU A 215 -4.25 -7.07 -4.84
N PHE A 216 -4.96 -8.15 -5.19
CA PHE A 216 -4.80 -8.83 -6.47
C PHE A 216 -5.32 -7.98 -7.63
N ALA A 217 -6.38 -7.20 -7.40
CA ALA A 217 -6.83 -6.21 -8.39
C ALA A 217 -5.77 -5.11 -8.61
N ALA A 218 -5.06 -4.68 -7.57
CA ALA A 218 -3.99 -3.70 -7.69
C ALA A 218 -2.83 -4.18 -8.60
N VAL A 219 -2.54 -5.49 -8.60
CA VAL A 219 -1.55 -6.10 -9.52
C VAL A 219 -2.00 -5.98 -10.99
N LEU A 220 -3.29 -6.14 -11.26
CA LEU A 220 -3.83 -5.91 -12.62
C LEU A 220 -3.80 -4.43 -12.99
N VAL A 221 -4.03 -3.53 -12.03
CA VAL A 221 -3.95 -2.08 -12.24
C VAL A 221 -2.53 -1.67 -12.61
N THR A 222 -1.49 -2.20 -11.96
CA THR A 222 -0.09 -1.88 -12.29
C THR A 222 0.32 -2.42 -13.67
N ALA A 223 -0.19 -3.59 -14.07
CA ALA A 223 -0.02 -4.09 -15.44
C ALA A 223 -0.68 -3.15 -16.46
N GLY A 224 -1.92 -2.73 -16.21
CA GLY A 224 -2.64 -1.76 -17.05
C GLY A 224 -1.92 -0.41 -17.13
N LEU A 225 -1.40 0.08 -16.01
CA LEU A 225 -0.61 1.31 -15.95
C LEU A 225 0.66 1.20 -16.80
N THR A 226 1.38 0.07 -16.71
CA THR A 226 2.59 -0.19 -17.51
C THR A 226 2.30 -0.16 -19.01
N VAL A 227 1.21 -0.83 -19.44
CA VAL A 227 0.75 -0.80 -20.83
C VAL A 227 0.35 0.60 -21.25
N GLY A 228 -0.35 1.34 -20.38
CA GLY A 228 -0.76 2.73 -20.60
C GLY A 228 0.43 3.67 -20.81
N ILE A 229 1.45 3.56 -19.96
CA ILE A 229 2.71 4.32 -20.06
C ILE A 229 3.42 4.00 -21.38
N ALA A 230 3.57 2.72 -21.74
CA ALA A 230 4.19 2.33 -22.99
C ALA A 230 3.46 2.90 -24.21
N ARG A 231 2.12 2.85 -24.19
CA ARG A 231 1.28 3.42 -25.25
C ARG A 231 1.41 4.94 -25.34
N LEU A 232 1.42 5.63 -24.21
CA LEU A 232 1.60 7.09 -24.15
C LEU A 232 2.98 7.50 -24.68
N ALA A 233 4.03 6.80 -24.27
CA ALA A 233 5.39 7.02 -24.76
C ALA A 233 5.47 6.86 -26.29
N ALA A 234 4.80 5.85 -26.84
CA ALA A 234 4.75 5.63 -28.29
C ALA A 234 3.98 6.71 -29.04
N PHE A 235 2.87 7.19 -28.46
CA PHE A 235 2.09 8.26 -29.02
C PHE A 235 2.89 9.58 -29.11
N LEU A 236 3.58 9.93 -28.03
CA LEU A 236 4.44 11.12 -27.95
C LEU A 236 5.66 10.98 -28.88
N GLY A 237 6.31 9.82 -28.88
CA GLY A 237 7.46 9.54 -29.75
C GLY A 237 7.14 9.60 -31.25
N CYS A 238 5.88 9.36 -31.65
CA CYS A 238 5.44 9.47 -33.04
C CYS A 238 5.19 10.91 -33.51
N GLU A 239 5.10 11.89 -32.61
CA GLU A 239 4.74 13.26 -32.97
C GLU A 239 5.72 13.93 -33.96
N PRO A 240 7.06 13.83 -33.78
CA PRO A 240 8.03 14.44 -34.70
C PRO A 240 7.93 13.85 -36.11
N ILE A 241 7.80 12.53 -36.21
CA ILE A 241 7.68 11.78 -37.48
C ILE A 241 6.34 12.12 -38.17
N ALA A 242 5.26 12.21 -37.38
CA ALA A 242 3.94 12.57 -37.87
C ALA A 242 3.81 14.04 -38.30
N ARG A 243 4.72 14.92 -37.86
CA ARG A 243 4.75 16.34 -38.25
C ARG A 243 5.83 16.66 -39.30
N ALA A 244 6.78 15.76 -39.56
CA ALA A 244 7.78 15.96 -40.59
C ALA A 244 7.14 16.24 -41.96
N ARG A 245 7.59 17.32 -42.62
CA ARG A 245 7.13 17.68 -43.98
C ARG A 245 7.67 16.64 -44.97
N PRO A 246 6.84 16.07 -45.87
CA PRO A 246 7.25 15.00 -46.79
C PRO A 246 8.52 15.32 -47.60
N ALA A 247 8.71 16.61 -47.93
CA ALA A 247 9.87 17.08 -48.70
C ALA A 247 11.22 16.98 -47.95
N ALA A 248 11.23 16.95 -46.62
CA ALA A 248 12.48 16.87 -45.83
C ALA A 248 13.04 15.43 -45.77
N ALA A 249 12.20 14.41 -45.97
CA ALA A 249 12.61 13.00 -45.91
C ALA A 249 13.33 12.51 -47.18
N LEU A 250 13.12 13.19 -48.32
CA LEU A 250 13.82 12.92 -49.58
C LEU A 250 15.15 13.68 -49.69
N GLY A 251 15.33 14.75 -48.90
CA GLY A 251 16.57 15.54 -48.90
C GLY A 251 17.72 14.90 -48.12
N THR A 252 17.42 14.02 -47.16
CA THR A 252 18.45 13.36 -46.34
C THR A 252 19.03 12.10 -46.96
N THR A 253 18.34 11.47 -47.91
CA THR A 253 18.87 10.31 -48.68
C THR A 253 19.77 10.73 -49.83
N ALA A 254 19.72 12.00 -50.25
CA ALA A 254 20.61 12.55 -51.28
C ALA A 254 21.91 13.16 -50.71
N ALA A 255 22.09 13.13 -49.38
CA ALA A 255 23.18 13.83 -48.68
C ALA A 255 24.04 12.91 -47.78
N GLU A 256 23.99 11.58 -47.98
CA GLU A 256 25.03 10.68 -47.47
C GLU A 256 25.99 10.30 -48.61
N PRO A 257 27.31 10.55 -48.47
CA PRO A 257 28.35 10.00 -49.35
C PRO A 257 28.59 8.50 -49.11
#